data_AF-A0A847BHE6-F1
#
_entry.id   AF-A0A847BHE6-F1
#
_cell.length_a   1.000
_cell.length_b   1.000
_cell.length_c   1.000
_cell.angle_alpha   90.00
_cell.angle_beta   90.00
_cell.angle_gamma   90.00
#
_symmetry.space_group_name_H-M   'P 1'
#
loop_
_entity.id
_entity.type
_entity.pdbx_description
1 polymer ?
#
loop_
_entity_poly.entity_id
_entity_poly.type
_entity_poly.pdbx_seq_one_letter_code
_entity_poly.pdbx_strand_id
1 'polypeptide(L)'
;AALYAVLIAWLMGASPVVLASLAPKSVTAPLAMGIAEQIGGSLSLMLGGLLITGVMSTVFVSLLAKVLKLTDQRVLGFALGVNGHAIGIVRAFELGPTAGAFASLGMSLTGIFTALFLPLVWPLFS
;
A
#
# COMPACT_ATOMS: atom_id res chain seq x y z
N ALA A 1 5.19 7.46 -1.66
CA ALA A 1 5.73 6.51 -0.65
C ALA A 1 6.98 5.74 -1.09
N ALA A 2 7.14 5.42 -2.38
CA ALA A 2 8.35 4.77 -2.89
C ALA A 2 9.59 5.69 -2.83
N LEU A 3 9.44 6.95 -3.25
CA LEU A 3 10.53 7.95 -3.35
C LEU A 3 11.35 8.10 -2.07
N TYR A 4 10.71 8.39 -0.92
CA TYR A 4 11.43 8.55 0.35
C TYR A 4 12.08 7.24 0.82
N ALA A 5 11.50 6.08 0.52
CA ALA A 5 12.04 4.80 0.98
C ALA A 5 13.28 4.39 0.21
N VAL A 6 13.29 4.64 -1.11
CA VAL A 6 14.48 4.47 -1.95
C VAL A 6 15.58 5.43 -1.50
N LEU A 7 15.23 6.69 -1.21
CA LEU A 7 16.19 7.69 -0.72
C LEU A 7 16.82 7.27 0.61
N ILE A 8 16.01 6.85 1.58
CA ILE A 8 16.50 6.39 2.89
C ILE A 8 17.39 5.15 2.73
N ALA A 9 16.96 4.16 1.94
CA ALA A 9 17.75 2.95 1.71
C ALA A 9 19.08 3.27 1.02
N TRP A 10 19.09 4.21 0.07
CA TRP A 10 20.32 4.67 -0.60
C TRP A 10 21.27 5.35 0.39
N LEU A 11 20.76 6.22 1.27
CA LEU A 11 21.55 6.86 2.33
C LEU A 11 22.14 5.85 3.33
N MET A 12 21.48 4.71 3.53
CA MET A 12 21.96 3.61 4.37
C MET A 12 22.95 2.68 3.65
N GLY A 13 23.30 2.95 2.39
CA GLY A 13 24.22 2.13 1.60
C GLY A 13 23.62 0.82 1.09
N ALA A 14 22.29 0.77 0.89
CA ALA A 14 21.62 -0.43 0.40
C ALA A 14 22.10 -0.84 -0.99
N SER A 15 22.16 -2.16 -1.24
CA SER A 15 22.60 -2.70 -2.52
C SER A 15 21.63 -2.35 -3.67
N PRO A 16 22.10 -2.37 -4.94
CA PRO A 16 21.24 -2.11 -6.10
C PRO A 16 19.99 -2.99 -6.14
N VAL A 17 20.11 -4.26 -5.73
CA VAL A 17 18.98 -5.20 -5.64
C VAL A 17 17.95 -4.76 -4.61
N VAL A 18 18.39 -4.25 -3.45
CA VAL A 18 17.48 -3.75 -2.41
C VAL A 18 16.76 -2.48 -2.89
N LEU A 19 17.49 -1.55 -3.52
CA LEU A 19 16.90 -0.34 -4.09
C LEU A 19 15.87 -0.66 -5.18
N ALA A 20 16.20 -1.58 -6.09
CA ALA A 20 15.30 -2.08 -7.12
C ALA A 20 14.06 -2.78 -6.52
N SER A 21 14.22 -3.50 -5.41
CA SER A 21 13.09 -4.15 -4.71
C SER A 21 12.16 -3.14 -4.01
N LEU A 22 12.70 -2.02 -3.55
CA LEU A 22 11.95 -0.98 -2.84
C LEU A 22 11.24 0.00 -3.78
N ALA A 23 11.75 0.20 -4.99
CA ALA A 23 11.19 1.13 -5.97
C ALA A 23 9.70 0.85 -6.29
N PRO A 24 9.26 -0.39 -6.58
CA PRO A 24 7.87 -0.68 -6.88
C PRO A 24 6.99 -0.94 -5.64
N LYS A 25 7.51 -0.83 -4.40
CA LYS A 25 6.81 -1.25 -3.16
C LYS A 25 5.46 -0.56 -2.90
N SER A 26 5.22 0.58 -3.55
CA SER A 26 4.04 1.42 -3.34
C SER A 26 3.04 1.33 -4.49
N VAL A 27 3.26 0.40 -5.41
CA VAL A 27 2.31 -0.01 -6.43
C VAL A 27 1.63 -1.30 -5.95
N THR A 28 0.41 -1.56 -6.42
CA THR A 28 -0.31 -2.80 -6.09
C THR A 28 0.49 -4.04 -6.49
N ALA A 29 0.42 -5.09 -5.67
CA ALA A 29 1.25 -6.29 -5.79
C ALA A 29 1.38 -6.87 -7.21
N PRO A 30 0.30 -7.02 -8.02
CA PRO A 30 0.42 -7.56 -9.38
C PRO A 30 1.32 -6.71 -10.28
N LEU A 31 1.23 -5.39 -10.12
CA LEU A 31 2.04 -4.46 -10.90
C LEU A 31 3.48 -4.39 -10.40
N ALA A 32 3.65 -4.42 -9.08
CA ALA A 32 4.96 -4.38 -8.47
C ALA A 32 5.81 -5.59 -8.88
N MET A 33 5.20 -6.78 -8.98
CA MET A 33 5.85 -8.00 -9.46
C MET A 33 6.40 -7.85 -10.88
N GLY A 34 5.58 -7.38 -11.82
CA GLY A 34 6.03 -7.19 -13.21
C GLY A 34 7.15 -6.16 -13.34
N ILE A 35 7.14 -5.10 -12.53
CA ILE A 35 8.21 -4.10 -12.52
C ILE A 35 9.49 -4.68 -11.90
N ALA A 36 9.39 -5.34 -10.74
CA ALA A 36 10.56 -5.87 -10.02
C ALA A 36 11.32 -6.92 -10.83
N GLU A 37 10.62 -7.79 -11.56
CA GLU A 37 11.25 -8.77 -12.46
C GLU A 37 12.04 -8.09 -13.59
N GLN A 38 11.53 -6.97 -14.12
CA GLN A 38 12.21 -6.22 -15.18
C GLN A 38 13.45 -5.45 -14.69
N ILE A 39 13.42 -4.93 -13.47
CA ILE A 39 14.52 -4.12 -12.91
C ILE A 39 15.50 -4.92 -12.04
N GLY A 40 15.40 -6.25 -12.02
CA GLY A 40 16.29 -7.14 -11.27
C GLY A 40 16.13 -7.05 -9.75
N GLY A 41 14.94 -6.68 -9.27
CA GLY A 41 14.60 -6.67 -7.85
C GLY A 41 14.32 -8.07 -7.30
N SER A 42 14.47 -8.23 -5.99
CA SER A 42 14.05 -9.44 -5.28
C SER A 42 12.56 -9.38 -4.97
N LEU A 43 11.80 -10.34 -5.53
CA LEU A 43 10.39 -10.51 -5.25
C LEU A 43 10.11 -10.64 -3.74
N SER A 44 10.95 -11.41 -3.03
CA SER A 44 10.81 -11.63 -1.59
C SER A 44 10.96 -10.34 -0.78
N LEU A 45 11.95 -9.50 -1.11
CA LEU A 45 12.15 -8.22 -0.42
C LEU A 45 11.01 -7.23 -0.70
N MET A 46 10.54 -7.20 -1.94
CA MET A 46 9.43 -6.34 -2.35
C MET A 46 8.13 -6.73 -1.67
N LEU A 47 7.78 -8.02 -1.64
CA LEU A 47 6.61 -8.52 -0.91
C LEU A 47 6.71 -8.27 0.59
N GLY A 48 7.90 -8.46 1.18
CA GLY A 48 8.16 -8.10 2.57
C GLY A 48 7.91 -6.61 2.85
N GLY A 49 8.39 -5.73 1.97
CA GLY A 49 8.15 -4.29 2.05
C GLY A 49 6.67 -3.91 1.92
N LEU A 50 5.93 -4.55 1.03
CA LEU A 50 4.48 -4.38 0.89
C LEU A 50 3.75 -4.76 2.19
N LEU A 51 4.08 -5.94 2.74
CA LEU A 51 3.47 -6.45 3.97
C LEU A 51 3.76 -5.53 5.15
N ILE A 52 5.01 -5.13 5.36
CA ILE A 52 5.38 -4.19 6.42
C ILE A 52 4.60 -2.89 6.28
N THR A 53 4.54 -2.32 5.08
CA THR A 53 3.82 -1.06 4.85
C THR A 53 2.33 -1.20 5.12
N GLY A 54 1.70 -2.32 4.69
CA GLY A 54 0.28 -2.59 4.91
C GLY A 54 -0.08 -2.85 6.37
N VAL A 55 0.78 -3.56 7.11
CA VAL A 55 0.61 -3.76 8.56
C VAL A 55 0.75 -2.44 9.30
N MET A 56 1.82 -1.69 9.01
CA MET A 56 2.08 -0.41 9.66
C MET A 56 0.95 0.59 9.41
N SER A 57 0.47 0.72 8.17
CA SER A 57 -0.64 1.62 7.87
C SER A 57 -1.92 1.24 8.62
N THR A 58 -2.22 -0.05 8.75
CA THR A 58 -3.36 -0.56 9.53
C THR A 58 -3.25 -0.22 11.02
N VAL A 59 -2.05 -0.36 11.59
CA VAL A 59 -1.74 0.05 12.97
C VAL A 59 -1.91 1.55 13.16
N PHE A 60 -1.36 2.36 12.25
CA PHE A 60 -1.47 3.82 12.31
C PHE A 60 -2.92 4.29 12.17
N VAL A 61 -3.71 3.73 11.24
CA VAL A 61 -5.14 4.07 11.10
C VAL A 61 -5.89 3.77 12.39
N SER A 62 -5.64 2.60 13.00
CA SER A 62 -6.27 2.22 14.27
C SER A 62 -5.84 3.12 15.44
N LEU A 63 -4.58 3.53 15.49
CA LEU A 63 -4.06 4.43 16.52
C LEU A 63 -4.65 5.83 16.36
N LEU A 64 -4.62 6.38 15.14
CA LEU A 64 -5.11 7.72 14.85
C LEU A 64 -6.62 7.82 15.07
N ALA A 65 -7.37 6.76 14.75
CA ALA A 65 -8.78 6.65 15.08
C ALA A 65 -9.05 6.85 16.58
N LYS A 66 -8.25 6.23 17.46
CA LYS A 66 -8.38 6.39 18.91
C LYS A 66 -8.05 7.81 19.36
N VAL A 67 -6.95 8.38 18.84
CA VAL A 67 -6.50 9.74 19.19
C VAL A 67 -7.52 10.79 18.76
N LEU A 68 -8.04 10.67 17.54
CA LEU A 68 -9.02 11.58 16.96
C LEU A 68 -10.47 11.28 17.38
N LYS A 69 -10.68 10.26 18.23
CA LYS A 69 -12.00 9.80 18.68
C LYS A 69 -12.97 9.48 17.51
N LEU A 70 -12.43 8.96 16.42
CA LEU A 70 -13.22 8.51 15.27
C LEU A 70 -13.88 7.18 15.62
N THR A 71 -15.21 7.19 15.70
CA THR A 71 -16.03 6.01 16.03
C THR A 71 -16.86 5.51 14.85
N ASP A 72 -16.97 6.29 13.78
CA ASP A 72 -17.76 5.92 12.60
C ASP A 72 -17.09 4.77 11.84
N GLN A 73 -17.72 3.60 11.86
CA GLN A 73 -17.23 2.39 11.20
C GLN A 73 -17.03 2.57 9.70
N ARG A 74 -17.80 3.44 9.04
CA ARG A 74 -17.69 3.69 7.59
C ARG A 74 -16.38 4.41 7.27
N VAL A 75 -16.05 5.43 8.05
CA VAL A 75 -14.83 6.22 7.90
C VAL A 75 -13.61 5.35 8.20
N LEU A 76 -13.64 4.60 9.30
CA LEU A 76 -12.56 3.70 9.69
C LEU A 76 -12.34 2.60 8.66
N GLY A 77 -13.43 1.95 8.22
CA GLY A 77 -13.40 0.95 7.18
C GLY A 77 -12.79 1.48 5.90
N PHE A 78 -13.28 2.61 5.41
CA PHE A 78 -12.78 3.22 4.18
C PHE A 78 -11.29 3.57 4.28
N ALA A 79 -10.86 4.20 5.39
CA ALA A 79 -9.46 4.54 5.62
C ALA A 79 -8.55 3.30 5.65
N LEU A 80 -9.00 2.23 6.30
CA LEU A 80 -8.32 0.94 6.33
C LEU A 80 -8.24 0.30 4.95
N GLY A 81 -9.29 0.38 4.13
CA GLY A 81 -9.32 -0.16 2.78
C GLY A 81 -8.37 0.54 1.81
N VAL A 82 -8.30 1.87 1.89
CA VAL A 82 -7.43 2.68 1.02
C VAL A 82 -5.95 2.50 1.39
N ASN A 83 -5.61 2.30 2.67
CA ASN A 83 -4.22 2.31 3.13
C ASN A 83 -3.66 0.93 3.52
N GLY A 84 -4.49 0.04 4.04
CA GLY A 84 -4.09 -1.21 4.69
C GLY A 84 -3.97 -2.41 3.76
N HIS A 85 -4.26 -2.26 2.47
CA HIS A 85 -4.36 -3.38 1.53
C HIS A 85 -5.33 -4.48 2.05
N ALA A 86 -5.14 -5.73 1.64
CA ALA A 86 -5.97 -6.85 2.11
C ALA A 86 -5.95 -7.00 3.65
N ILE A 87 -4.82 -6.69 4.30
CA ILE A 87 -4.67 -6.76 5.76
C ILE A 87 -5.61 -5.74 6.44
N GLY A 88 -5.71 -4.53 5.88
CA GLY A 88 -6.63 -3.50 6.36
C GLY A 88 -8.09 -3.91 6.27
N ILE A 89 -8.47 -4.65 5.23
CA ILE A 89 -9.84 -5.19 5.09
C ILE A 89 -10.13 -6.22 6.18
N VAL A 90 -9.20 -7.15 6.43
CA VAL A 90 -9.34 -8.14 7.52
C VAL A 90 -9.53 -7.41 8.85
N ARG A 91 -8.68 -6.41 9.14
CA ARG A 91 -8.82 -5.59 10.35
C ARG A 91 -10.15 -4.83 10.41
N ALA A 92 -10.65 -4.33 9.28
CA ALA A 92 -11.92 -3.64 9.23
C ALA A 92 -13.10 -4.57 9.55
N PHE A 93 -13.07 -5.82 9.10
CA PHE A 93 -14.08 -6.82 9.48
C PHE A 93 -14.04 -7.17 10.98
N GLU A 94 -12.85 -7.14 11.61
CA GLU A 94 -12.74 -7.28 13.07
C GLU A 94 -13.40 -6.12 13.84
N LEU A 95 -13.46 -4.92 13.24
CA LEU A 95 -14.15 -3.76 13.82
C LEU A 95 -15.67 -3.83 13.62
N GLY A 96 -16.12 -4.46 12.53
CA GLY A 96 -17.52 -4.76 12.27
C GLY A 96 -17.83 -4.95 10.78
N PRO A 97 -19.01 -5.53 10.45
CA PRO A 97 -19.39 -5.80 9.06
C PRO A 97 -19.45 -4.54 8.19
N THR A 98 -19.94 -3.42 8.73
CA THR A 98 -20.00 -2.14 8.02
C THR A 98 -18.62 -1.59 7.70
N ALA A 99 -17.67 -1.67 8.64
CA ALA A 99 -16.30 -1.26 8.40
C ALA A 99 -15.64 -2.12 7.31
N GLY A 100 -15.81 -3.45 7.37
CA GLY A 100 -15.33 -4.36 6.32
C GLY A 100 -15.90 -4.05 4.94
N ALA A 101 -17.20 -3.75 4.82
CA ALA A 101 -17.82 -3.36 3.56
C ALA A 101 -17.22 -2.06 2.97
N PHE A 102 -17.04 -1.04 3.81
CA PHE A 102 -16.41 0.23 3.38
C PHE A 102 -14.92 0.06 3.05
N ALA A 103 -14.21 -0.85 3.73
CA ALA A 103 -12.82 -1.17 3.40
C ALA A 103 -12.69 -1.83 2.02
N SER A 104 -13.55 -2.81 1.72
CA SER A 104 -13.60 -3.45 0.40
C SER A 104 -13.94 -2.46 -0.71
N LEU A 105 -14.85 -1.51 -0.44
CA LEU A 105 -15.14 -0.39 -1.36
C LEU A 105 -13.91 0.49 -1.58
N GLY A 106 -13.23 0.92 -0.51
CA GLY A 106 -12.04 1.76 -0.58
C GLY A 106 -10.91 1.11 -1.41
N MET A 107 -10.64 -0.17 -1.19
CA MET A 107 -9.64 -0.91 -1.96
C MET A 107 -10.05 -1.06 -3.44
N SER A 108 -11.31 -1.37 -3.72
CA SER A 108 -11.81 -1.51 -5.09
C SER A 108 -11.73 -0.21 -5.87
N LEU A 109 -12.13 0.91 -5.25
CA LEU A 109 -12.02 2.25 -5.86
C LEU A 109 -10.56 2.64 -6.11
N THR A 110 -9.66 2.34 -5.17
CA THR A 110 -8.22 2.58 -5.34
C THR A 110 -7.66 1.76 -6.51
N GLY A 111 -8.10 0.51 -6.65
CA GLY A 111 -7.74 -0.36 -7.77
C GLY A 111 -8.23 0.16 -9.12
N ILE A 112 -9.51 0.54 -9.20
CA ILE A 112 -10.11 1.13 -10.42
C ILE A 112 -9.38 2.43 -10.79
N PHE A 113 -9.18 3.32 -9.82
CA PHE A 113 -8.48 4.58 -10.05
C PHE A 113 -7.07 4.35 -10.58
N THR A 114 -6.32 3.43 -9.97
CA THR A 114 -4.96 3.08 -10.43
C THR A 114 -5.00 2.48 -11.84
N ALA A 115 -5.93 1.58 -12.13
CA ALA A 115 -6.06 0.92 -13.44
C ALA A 115 -6.39 1.90 -14.57
N LEU A 116 -7.20 2.92 -14.29
CA LEU A 116 -7.58 3.94 -15.29
C LEU A 116 -6.49 5.00 -15.47
N PHE A 117 -5.91 5.50 -14.39
CA PHE A 117 -4.99 6.64 -14.45
C PHE A 117 -3.56 6.23 -14.80
N LEU A 118 -3.11 5.04 -14.40
CA LEU A 118 -1.73 4.64 -14.64
C LEU A 118 -1.36 4.59 -16.14
N PRO A 119 -2.16 4.01 -17.06
CA PRO A 119 -1.85 4.02 -18.48
C PRO A 119 -1.85 5.43 -19.10
N LEU A 120 -2.64 6.36 -18.54
CA LEU A 120 -2.71 7.74 -19.01
C LEU A 120 -1.50 8.57 -18.57
N VAL A 121 -0.96 8.28 -17.39
CA VAL A 121 0.16 9.02 -16.79
C VAL A 121 1.52 8.45 -17.23
N TRP A 122 1.59 7.16 -17.55
CA TRP A 122 2.82 6.48 -17.98
C TRP A 122 3.58 7.19 -19.13
N PRO A 123 2.93 7.73 -20.18
CA PRO A 123 3.62 8.43 -21.27
C PRO A 123 4.30 9.74 -20.88
N LEU A 124 3.97 10.34 -19.73
CA LEU A 124 4.66 11.54 -19.23
C LEU A 124 6.03 11.22 -18.63
N PHE A 125 6.30 9.94 -18.37
CA PHE A 125 7.54 9.44 -17.79
C PHE A 125 8.39 8.64 -18.80
N SER A 126 7.94 8.54 -20.07
CA SER A 126 8.66 7.98 -21.21
C SER A 126 9.20 9.07 -22.12
#